data_AF-A0A8R1DTK9-F1
#
_entry.id   AF-A0A8R1DTK9-F1
#
_cell.length_a   1.000
_cell.length_b   1.000
_cell.length_c   1.000
_cell.angle_alpha   90.00
_cell.angle_beta   90.00
_cell.angle_gamma   90.00
#
_symmetry.space_group_name_H-M   'P 1'
#
loop_
_entity.id
_entity.type
_entity.pdbx_description
1 polymer ?
#
loop_
_entity_poly.entity_id
_entity_poly.type
_entity_poly.pdbx_seq_one_letter_code
_entity_poly.pdbx_strand_id
1 'polypeptide(L)'
;MYQILTRYWNMNKPPLFFPVSNTSADYLNSDWMDPCYERFYEIGGKYVVYWLVDGDMYCEAVVRAPTSNNTPTYEQNRLIRVEFLRTWCNA
;
A
#
# COMPACT_ATOMS: atom_id res chain seq x y z
N MET A 1 -5.57 -0.18 -12.89
CA MET A 1 -4.78 0.41 -11.77
C MET A 1 -3.31 0.01 -11.85
N TYR A 2 -2.96 -1.29 -11.89
CA TYR A 2 -1.56 -1.75 -11.87
C TYR A 2 -0.57 -1.03 -12.81
N GLN A 3 -0.93 -0.79 -14.08
CA GLN A 3 -0.07 -0.05 -15.01
C GLN A 3 0.32 1.35 -14.53
N ILE A 4 -0.54 2.03 -13.76
CA ILE A 4 -0.24 3.36 -13.22
C ILE A 4 0.89 3.30 -12.20
N LEU A 5 1.02 2.19 -11.46
CA LEU A 5 2.03 1.98 -10.41
C LEU A 5 3.44 2.02 -10.97
N THR A 6 3.65 1.80 -12.27
CA THR A 6 4.96 1.94 -12.92
C THR A 6 5.52 3.37 -12.89
N ARG A 7 4.69 4.35 -12.55
CA ARG A 7 5.05 5.77 -12.35
C ARG A 7 5.28 6.13 -10.89
N TYR A 8 5.18 5.17 -9.98
CA TYR A 8 5.28 5.36 -8.54
C TYR A 8 6.32 4.41 -7.95
N TRP A 9 6.80 4.77 -6.76
CA TRP A 9 7.77 3.99 -6.00
C TRP A 9 7.59 4.26 -4.50
N ASN A 10 8.07 3.35 -3.67
CA ASN A 10 7.95 3.39 -2.21
C ASN A 10 9.14 4.09 -1.52
N MET A 11 9.98 4.82 -2.27
CA MET A 11 11.21 5.46 -1.76
C MET A 11 12.16 4.48 -1.05
N ASN A 12 12.25 3.23 -1.52
CA ASN A 12 13.04 2.16 -0.91
C ASN A 12 12.60 1.77 0.51
N LYS A 13 11.39 2.18 0.94
CA LYS A 13 10.80 1.71 2.19
C LYS A 13 10.15 0.34 1.93
N PRO A 14 10.47 -0.70 2.71
CA PRO A 14 9.86 -2.01 2.51
C PRO A 14 8.34 -1.95 2.79
N PRO A 15 7.54 -2.79 2.11
CA PRO A 15 6.14 -2.97 2.45
C PRO A 15 5.98 -3.37 3.91
N LEU A 16 4.96 -2.83 4.56
CA LEU A 16 4.54 -3.24 5.90
C LEU A 16 3.81 -4.57 5.78
N PHE A 17 4.16 -5.51 6.66
CA PHE A 17 3.66 -6.87 6.68
C PHE A 17 2.62 -7.06 7.78
N PHE A 18 1.50 -7.67 7.43
CA PHE A 18 0.38 -7.97 8.31
C PHE A 18 0.01 -9.45 8.14
N PRO A 19 0.47 -10.34 9.04
CA PRO A 19 0.20 -11.76 8.93
C PRO A 19 -1.28 -12.04 9.21
N VAL A 20 -1.96 -12.77 8.33
CA VAL A 20 -3.38 -13.11 8.53
C VAL A 20 -3.58 -14.05 9.73
N SER A 21 -2.52 -14.77 10.14
CA SER A 21 -2.50 -15.56 11.38
C SER A 21 -2.47 -14.70 12.66
N ASN A 22 -2.26 -13.39 12.55
CA ASN A 22 -2.24 -12.50 13.70
C ASN A 22 -3.67 -12.19 14.17
N THR A 23 -4.22 -13.07 15.01
CA THR A 23 -5.57 -12.93 15.56
C THR A 23 -5.75 -11.74 16.50
N SER A 24 -4.67 -11.05 16.90
CA SER A 24 -4.76 -9.81 17.68
C SER A 24 -4.95 -8.56 16.81
N ALA A 25 -4.72 -8.66 15.50
CA ALA A 25 -5.06 -7.60 14.57
C ALA A 25 -6.53 -7.76 14.18
N ASP A 26 -7.35 -6.78 14.54
CA ASP A 26 -8.75 -6.76 14.14
C ASP A 26 -8.81 -6.36 12.66
N TYR A 27 -8.77 -7.36 11.77
CA TYR A 27 -8.92 -7.16 10.33
C TYR A 27 -10.36 -6.84 9.91
N LEU A 28 -11.33 -6.90 10.83
CA LEU A 28 -12.72 -6.47 10.59
C LEU A 28 -12.86 -4.96 10.78
N ASN A 29 -12.05 -4.36 11.65
CA ASN A 29 -11.91 -2.91 11.77
C ASN A 29 -10.80 -2.40 10.82
N SER A 30 -10.91 -1.15 10.36
CA SER A 30 -9.92 -0.57 9.42
C SER A 30 -8.61 -0.15 10.09
N ASP A 31 -8.51 -0.23 11.41
CA ASP A 31 -7.39 0.31 12.21
C ASP A 31 -6.05 -0.38 11.92
N TRP A 32 -6.06 -1.65 11.48
CA TRP A 32 -4.82 -2.33 11.08
C TRP A 32 -4.14 -1.64 9.88
N MET A 33 -4.87 -0.81 9.14
CA MET A 33 -4.37 -0.05 8.00
C MET A 33 -3.66 1.24 8.44
N ASP A 34 -3.79 1.67 9.70
CA ASP A 34 -3.23 2.93 10.21
C ASP A 34 -1.72 3.06 9.95
N PRO A 35 -0.88 2.04 10.19
CA PRO A 35 0.55 2.13 9.88
C PRO A 35 0.83 2.42 8.39
N CYS A 36 -0.06 1.99 7.48
CA CYS A 36 0.04 2.29 6.06
C CYS A 36 -0.23 3.77 5.79
N TYR A 37 -1.20 4.37 6.49
CA TYR A 37 -1.51 5.79 6.40
C TYR A 37 -0.44 6.65 7.06
N GLU A 38 0.12 6.23 8.20
CA GLU A 38 1.28 6.88 8.81
C GLU A 38 2.47 6.92 7.85
N ARG A 39 2.80 5.79 7.21
CA ARG A 39 3.86 5.73 6.19
C ARG A 39 3.52 6.61 4.99
N PHE A 40 2.25 6.68 4.61
CA PHE A 40 1.80 7.58 3.56
C PHE A 40 2.09 9.05 3.90
N TYR A 41 1.77 9.49 5.12
CA TYR A 41 2.06 10.86 5.54
C TYR A 41 3.58 11.11 5.68
N GLU A 42 4.33 10.13 6.19
CA GLU A 42 5.79 10.19 6.34
C GLU A 42 6.49 10.51 5.02
N ILE A 43 6.09 9.86 3.92
CA ILE A 43 6.75 10.00 2.61
C ILE A 43 6.07 11.02 1.69
N GLY A 44 4.96 11.64 2.09
CA GLY A 44 4.16 12.50 1.20
C GLY A 44 3.50 11.71 0.06
N GLY A 45 2.96 10.53 0.40
CA GLY A 45 2.37 9.55 -0.50
C GLY A 45 1.33 10.11 -1.47
N LYS A 46 1.09 9.36 -2.54
CA LYS A 46 -0.02 9.57 -3.48
C LYS A 46 -1.03 8.43 -3.44
N TYR A 47 -0.55 7.22 -3.24
CA TYR A 47 -1.41 6.06 -3.00
C TYR A 47 -0.88 5.24 -1.82
N VAL A 48 -1.80 4.52 -1.18
CA VAL A 48 -1.45 3.29 -0.47
C VAL A 48 -1.86 2.12 -1.35
N VAL A 49 -0.95 1.18 -1.52
CA VAL A 49 -1.13 -0.02 -2.31
C VAL A 49 -1.16 -1.20 -1.37
N TYR A 50 -2.19 -2.04 -1.50
CA TYR A 50 -2.34 -3.25 -0.72
C TYR A 50 -2.16 -4.48 -1.60
N TRP A 51 -1.42 -5.44 -1.06
CA TRP A 51 -1.09 -6.69 -1.71
C TRP A 51 -1.51 -7.86 -0.84
N LEU A 52 -1.98 -8.92 -1.48
CA LEU A 52 -2.19 -10.22 -0.86
C LEU A 52 -1.14 -11.17 -1.43
N VAL A 53 -0.22 -11.62 -0.59
CA VAL A 53 0.90 -12.47 -0.97
C VAL A 53 0.86 -13.72 -0.11
N ASP A 54 0.65 -14.86 -0.76
CA ASP A 54 0.62 -16.19 -0.11
C ASP A 54 -0.34 -16.27 1.09
N GLY A 55 -1.42 -15.49 1.04
CA GLY A 55 -2.44 -15.43 2.10
C GLY A 55 -2.21 -14.34 3.14
N ASP A 56 -1.08 -13.63 3.10
CA ASP A 56 -0.77 -12.53 4.01
C ASP A 56 -0.92 -11.15 3.36
N MET A 57 -1.23 -10.17 4.20
CA MET A 57 -1.51 -8.80 3.77
C MET A 57 -0.25 -7.95 3.85
N TYR A 58 0.00 -7.18 2.79
CA TYR A 58 1.06 -6.19 2.75
C TYR A 58 0.49 -4.85 2.33
N CYS A 59 1.08 -3.77 2.82
CA CYS A 59 0.81 -2.44 2.27
C CYS A 59 2.09 -1.66 2.04
N GLU A 60 2.06 -0.76 1.08
CA GLU A 60 3.11 0.24 0.89
C GLU A 60 2.50 1.56 0.47
N ALA A 61 3.06 2.64 1.00
CA ALA A 61 2.77 3.96 0.48
C ALA A 61 3.71 4.25 -0.68
N VAL A 62 3.19 4.86 -1.73
CA VAL A 62 3.97 5.18 -2.93
C VAL A 62 3.82 6.65 -3.31
N VAL A 63 4.93 7.25 -3.74
CA VAL A 63 5.00 8.61 -4.27
C VAL A 63 5.27 8.57 -5.77
N ARG A 64 5.04 9.70 -6.46
CA ARG A 64 5.40 9.80 -7.87
C ARG A 64 6.91 9.63 -8.01
N ALA A 65 7.32 8.68 -8.82
CA ALA A 65 8.73 8.41 -9.05
C ALA A 65 9.36 9.50 -9.94
N PRO A 66 10.69 9.72 -9.80
CA PRO A 66 11.41 10.67 -10.65
C PRO A 66 11.43 10.23 -12.12
N THR A 67 11.34 8.93 -12.39
CA THR A 67 11.27 8.34 -13.73
C THR A 67 10.00 7.50 -13.89
N SER A 68 9.48 7.42 -15.12
CA SER A 68 8.48 6.42 -15.48
C SER A 68 9.19 5.13 -15.90
N ASN A 69 8.75 3.98 -15.39
CA ASN A 69 9.25 2.59 -15.59
C ASN A 69 9.78 1.91 -14.32
N ASN A 70 9.23 2.25 -13.16
CA ASN A 70 9.50 1.48 -11.95
C ASN A 70 8.76 0.15 -12.04
N THR A 71 9.42 -0.91 -11.58
CA THR A 71 8.78 -2.21 -11.39
C THR A 71 7.99 -2.14 -10.08
N PRO A 72 6.66 -2.36 -10.09
CA PRO A 72 5.90 -2.50 -8.85
C PRO A 72 6.46 -3.62 -7.98
N THR A 73 6.35 -3.48 -6.66
CA THR A 73 6.96 -4.40 -5.69
C THR A 73 6.51 -5.85 -5.87
N TYR A 74 5.24 -6.05 -6.22
CA TYR A 74 4.65 -7.36 -6.46
C TYR A 74 3.93 -7.40 -7.80
N GLU A 75 3.73 -8.61 -8.33
CA GLU A 75 3.00 -8.86 -9.56
C GLU A 75 1.52 -8.46 -9.47
N GLN A 76 0.90 -8.22 -10.63
CA GLN A 76 -0.47 -7.73 -10.72
C GLN A 76 -1.51 -8.63 -10.05
N ASN A 77 -1.32 -9.95 -10.09
CA ASN A 77 -2.23 -10.92 -9.47
C ASN A 77 -2.28 -10.82 -7.93
N ARG A 78 -1.28 -10.19 -7.30
CA ARG A 78 -1.22 -9.93 -5.85
C ARG A 78 -1.88 -8.61 -5.47
N LEU A 79 -2.24 -7.76 -6.43
CA LEU A 79 -2.84 -6.46 -6.17
C LEU A 79 -4.31 -6.61 -5.77
N ILE A 80 -4.66 -6.20 -4.54
CA ILE A 80 -6.04 -6.29 -4.07
C ILE A 80 -6.74 -4.93 -3.98
N ARG A 81 -6.01 -3.86 -3.66
CA ARG A 81 -6.58 -2.54 -3.41
C ARG A 81 -5.53 -1.47 -3.64
N VAL A 82 -5.96 -0.34 -4.21
CA VAL A 82 -5.18 0.88 -4.28
C VAL A 82 -6.06 2.01 -3.80
N GLU A 83 -5.57 2.76 -2.83
CA GLU A 83 -6.30 3.84 -2.21
C GLU A 83 -5.61 5.17 -2.47
N PHE A 84 -6.40 6.16 -2.83
CA PHE A 84 -5.92 7.51 -3.11
C PHE A 84 -6.23 8.41 -1.93
N LEU A 85 -5.33 9.35 -1.61
CA LEU A 85 -5.47 10.29 -0.48
C LEU A 85 -6.89 10.86 -0.27
N ARG A 86 -7.61 11.17 -1.35
CA ARG A 86 -8.94 11.79 -1.25
C ARG A 86 -10.06 10.84 -0.80
N THR A 87 -9.83 9.53 -0.69
CA THR A 87 -10.88 8.56 -0.31
C THR A 87 -10.95 8.27 1.19
N TRP A 88 -10.05 8.83 2.01
CA TRP A 88 -9.98 8.54 3.46
C TRP A 88 -10.69 9.56 4.35
N CYS A 89 -10.92 10.77 3.86
CA CYS A 89 -11.74 11.77 4.54
C CYS A 89 -13.09 11.89 3.83
N ASN A 90 -14.15 11.39 4.44
CA ASN A 90 -15.47 11.98 4.21
C ASN A 90 -15.45 13.33 4.94
N ALA A 91 -15.45 14.43 4.17
CA ALA A 91 -15.73 15.75 4.72
C ALA A 91 -17.17 15.82 5.24
#